data_AF-A0A925HJ01-F1
#
_entry.id   AF-A0A925HJ01-F1
#
_cell.length_a   1.000
_cell.length_b   1.000
_cell.length_c   1.000
_cell.angle_alpha   90.00
_cell.angle_beta   90.00
_cell.angle_gamma   90.00
#
_symmetry.space_group_name_H-M   'P 1'
#
loop_
_entity.id
_entity.type
_entity.pdbx_description
1 polymer ?
#
loop_
_entity_poly.entity_id
_entity_poly.type
_entity_poly.pdbx_seq_one_letter_code
_entity_poly.pdbx_strand_id
1 'polypeptide(L)'
;MIAYVLACLMLAAPPERLLTVAEKSGYKATARHADVVALLDAIGAASTVAHRASMGLSGEGREIPLLIVADPPVKTAEEAAAAKADGRLLVLLLGNIHAGEVDGKEALPMLARELALEPDHRLLKKLVVVFAPIYNTDGNERVSKNNRPGQIGPEEGMGQRENAAGMDLNRDFIKLECPETRALVKFLNEWDPAIVVDTHTTNGSYHQYVLTYAGPRVPAGDALMMAFGNSMVGSIDWGFEQATGKKAFWYGNFEGAFGGERGHTRWETFPAEGRYGTSYIGLRNRIGILSEAYSYESYEDRVLATREFCNQVLRCAAIDAEEIKKAMNAADARTIAGGRELPLDAADLVTIRSRPIASPKKETVEGFVEELRDGRWVSTGEKKEYVVQLMDGTAPVVQVVRPWGYVFGAGVPELDALADKLRVHGIEVGESSETKAVFEVYRVADVSQATRPFQGHTLARVSVTGVVEERSVTGKHYVVRADQPLGNLIVYLLEPECEDGLVTWNALDSFLHKDTEFPVWRVVGFEGEPVTRRRRTEPGGQAEPAAKPAREE
;
A
#
# COMPACT_ATOMS: atom_id res chain seq x y z
N MET A 1 -8.21 45.96 38.87
CA MET A 1 -7.50 46.52 37.69
C MET A 1 -6.13 45.85 37.60
N ILE A 2 -6.06 44.65 37.04
CA ILE A 2 -4.80 43.98 36.66
C ILE A 2 -5.09 43.29 35.34
N ALA A 3 -4.55 43.84 34.26
CA ALA A 3 -4.68 43.33 32.91
C ALA A 3 -3.63 42.23 32.68
N TYR A 4 -4.10 41.02 32.37
CA TYR A 4 -3.26 39.99 31.76
C TYR A 4 -3.10 40.34 30.29
N VAL A 5 -1.89 40.77 29.90
CA VAL A 5 -1.52 40.95 28.49
C VAL A 5 -1.22 39.57 27.94
N LEU A 6 -2.13 39.05 27.09
CA LEU A 6 -1.80 37.96 26.16
C LEU A 6 -0.72 38.47 25.20
N ALA A 7 0.51 37.99 25.37
CA ALA A 7 1.51 38.06 24.32
C ALA A 7 1.19 36.96 23.30
N CYS A 8 0.38 37.28 22.28
CA CYS A 8 0.36 36.51 21.05
C CYS A 8 1.73 36.69 20.39
N LEU A 9 2.62 35.72 20.55
CA LEU A 9 3.77 35.56 19.66
C LEU A 9 3.19 35.35 18.25
N MET A 10 3.19 36.41 17.44
CA MET A 10 3.02 36.26 16.00
C MET A 10 4.22 35.43 15.52
N LEU A 11 4.01 34.14 15.26
CA LEU A 11 4.95 33.35 14.48
C LEU A 11 5.15 34.10 13.16
N ALA A 12 6.38 34.55 12.92
CA ALA A 12 6.72 35.19 11.65
C ALA A 12 6.38 34.21 10.52
N ALA A 13 5.70 34.70 9.48
CA ALA A 13 5.42 33.89 8.30
C ALA A 13 6.74 33.28 7.78
N PRO A 14 6.74 32.00 7.33
CA PRO A 14 7.95 31.40 6.81
C PRO A 14 8.49 32.23 5.64
N PRO A 15 9.83 32.35 5.50
CA PRO A 15 10.42 32.98 4.33
C PRO A 15 9.84 32.36 3.05
N GLU A 16 9.59 33.19 2.03
CA GLU A 16 8.93 32.76 0.78
C GLU A 16 9.61 31.53 0.13
N ARG A 17 10.94 31.43 0.21
CA ARG A 17 11.70 30.27 -0.30
C ARG A 17 11.34 28.93 0.35
N LEU A 18 10.70 28.95 1.52
CA LEU A 18 10.24 27.77 2.25
C LEU A 18 8.75 27.52 2.05
N LEU A 19 8.04 28.33 1.26
CA LEU A 19 6.65 28.09 0.89
C LEU A 19 6.54 27.16 -0.31
N THR A 20 5.51 26.33 -0.30
CA THR A 20 5.11 25.50 -1.44
C THR A 20 4.59 26.35 -2.59
N VAL A 21 4.45 25.75 -3.79
CA VAL A 21 3.89 26.46 -4.94
C VAL A 21 2.40 26.75 -4.71
N ALA A 22 1.69 25.83 -4.05
CA ALA A 22 0.32 26.09 -3.63
C ALA A 22 0.23 27.30 -2.69
N GLU A 23 1.06 27.38 -1.64
CA GLU A 23 1.06 28.54 -0.73
C GLU A 23 1.39 29.85 -1.45
N LYS A 24 2.43 29.87 -2.30
CA LYS A 24 2.86 31.07 -3.05
C LYS A 24 1.80 31.57 -4.03
N SER A 25 1.07 30.65 -4.66
CA SER A 25 0.07 30.97 -5.68
C SER A 25 -1.32 31.27 -5.10
N GLY A 26 -1.51 31.11 -3.79
CA GLY A 26 -2.85 31.13 -3.19
C GLY A 26 -3.71 29.97 -3.67
N TYR A 27 -3.13 28.78 -3.74
CA TYR A 27 -3.73 27.52 -4.17
C TYR A 27 -4.30 27.55 -5.60
N LYS A 28 -3.57 28.18 -6.52
CA LYS A 28 -3.92 28.22 -7.96
C LYS A 28 -3.02 27.34 -8.82
N ALA A 29 -1.82 27.05 -8.34
CA ALA A 29 -0.81 26.26 -9.03
C ALA A 29 -0.27 25.16 -8.12
N THR A 30 0.36 24.16 -8.74
CA THR A 30 1.00 23.04 -8.05
C THR A 30 2.42 22.84 -8.57
N ALA A 31 3.30 22.34 -7.72
CA ALA A 31 4.73 22.26 -7.94
C ALA A 31 5.13 21.35 -9.10
N ARG A 32 6.11 21.79 -9.89
CA ARG A 32 6.90 20.92 -10.78
C ARG A 32 7.97 20.18 -9.97
N HIS A 33 8.62 19.20 -10.60
CA HIS A 33 9.71 18.45 -9.99
C HIS A 33 10.79 19.36 -9.41
N ALA A 34 11.24 20.33 -10.20
CA ALA A 34 12.28 21.27 -9.78
C ALA A 34 11.86 22.15 -8.58
N ASP A 35 10.58 22.53 -8.49
CA ASP A 35 10.06 23.32 -7.37
C ASP A 35 10.09 22.53 -6.07
N VAL A 36 9.70 21.24 -6.12
CA VAL A 36 9.75 20.36 -4.93
C VAL A 36 11.19 20.14 -4.50
N VAL A 37 12.09 19.81 -5.43
CA VAL A 37 13.51 19.63 -5.10
C VAL A 37 14.09 20.88 -4.45
N ALA A 38 13.87 22.06 -5.06
CA ALA A 38 14.36 23.33 -4.52
C ALA A 38 13.79 23.64 -3.12
N LEU A 39 12.52 23.32 -2.87
CA LEU A 39 11.91 23.49 -1.56
C LEU A 39 12.53 22.55 -0.52
N LEU A 40 12.67 21.27 -0.83
CA LEU A 40 13.26 20.30 0.11
C LEU A 40 14.74 20.64 0.40
N ASP A 41 15.50 21.08 -0.60
CA ASP A 41 16.86 21.59 -0.42
C ASP A 41 16.88 22.81 0.51
N ALA A 42 15.95 23.76 0.32
CA ALA A 42 15.86 24.95 1.16
C ALA A 42 15.47 24.64 2.62
N ILE A 43 14.57 23.68 2.84
CA ILE A 43 14.22 23.21 4.20
C ILE A 43 15.43 22.50 4.83
N GLY A 44 16.09 21.60 4.09
CA GLY A 44 17.30 20.91 4.56
C GLY A 44 18.43 21.86 4.93
N ALA A 45 18.66 22.92 4.14
CA ALA A 45 19.67 23.93 4.44
C ALA A 45 19.31 24.83 5.64
N ALA A 46 18.04 24.94 6.00
CA ALA A 46 17.55 25.76 7.10
C ALA A 46 17.42 25.00 8.43
N SER A 47 17.67 23.68 8.45
CA SER A 47 17.41 22.81 9.60
C SER A 47 18.62 21.96 9.95
N THR A 48 18.82 21.72 11.25
CA THR A 48 19.84 20.78 11.75
C THR A 48 19.32 19.35 11.90
N VAL A 49 17.99 19.16 11.77
CA VAL A 49 17.29 17.88 11.96
C VAL A 49 16.72 17.33 10.65
N ALA A 50 16.86 18.06 9.54
CA ALA A 50 16.40 17.62 8.22
C ALA A 50 17.57 17.25 7.30
N HIS A 51 17.41 16.15 6.57
CA HIS A 51 18.36 15.69 5.57
C HIS A 51 17.65 15.43 4.24
N ARG A 52 18.12 16.10 3.19
CA ARG A 52 17.62 15.95 1.84
C ARG A 52 18.34 14.76 1.16
N ALA A 53 17.58 13.75 0.73
CA ALA A 53 18.09 12.50 0.15
C ALA A 53 17.23 11.98 -1.00
N SER A 54 17.72 11.03 -1.81
CA SER A 54 17.00 10.45 -2.95
C SER A 54 16.43 9.06 -2.63
N MET A 55 15.21 8.73 -3.08
CA MET A 55 14.74 7.35 -3.08
C MET A 55 15.32 6.54 -4.25
N GLY A 56 15.62 7.20 -5.37
CA GLY A 56 16.06 6.58 -6.61
C GLY A 56 15.76 7.45 -7.82
N LEU A 57 15.80 6.86 -9.02
CA LEU A 57 15.49 7.52 -10.29
C LEU A 57 14.22 6.92 -10.92
N SER A 58 13.45 7.77 -11.59
CA SER A 58 12.31 7.40 -12.44
C SER A 58 12.73 6.84 -13.79
N GLY A 59 11.74 6.44 -14.60
CA GLY A 59 11.96 5.98 -15.97
C GLY A 59 12.69 6.99 -16.87
N GLU A 60 12.41 8.29 -16.73
CA GLU A 60 13.12 9.36 -17.46
C GLU A 60 14.39 9.86 -16.74
N GLY A 61 14.81 9.17 -15.67
CA GLY A 61 16.03 9.51 -14.94
C GLY A 61 15.89 10.69 -13.98
N ARG A 62 14.66 11.07 -13.60
CA ARG A 62 14.43 12.09 -12.57
C ARG A 62 14.57 11.48 -11.21
N GLU A 63 15.30 12.17 -10.34
CA GLU A 63 15.34 11.82 -8.94
C GLU A 63 13.93 11.81 -8.32
N ILE A 64 13.65 10.81 -7.47
CA ILE A 64 12.49 10.76 -6.58
C ILE A 64 12.91 11.35 -5.23
N PRO A 65 12.58 12.63 -4.95
CA PRO A 65 13.14 13.34 -3.83
C PRO A 65 12.50 13.02 -2.48
N LEU A 66 13.36 12.92 -1.46
CA LEU A 66 13.01 12.73 -0.06
C LEU A 66 13.53 13.89 0.81
N LEU A 67 12.81 14.14 1.89
CA LEU A 67 13.31 14.84 3.06
C LEU A 67 13.11 13.96 4.30
N ILE A 68 14.20 13.64 4.99
CA ILE A 68 14.20 12.87 6.24
C ILE A 68 14.30 13.88 7.38
N VAL A 69 13.36 13.84 8.33
CA VAL A 69 13.32 14.72 9.49
C VAL A 69 13.40 13.87 10.76
N ALA A 70 14.48 14.05 11.53
CA ALA A 70 14.77 13.29 12.73
C ALA A 70 15.71 14.07 13.67
N ASP A 71 15.54 13.88 14.98
CA ASP A 71 16.42 14.44 15.99
C ASP A 71 16.88 13.34 16.96
N PRO A 72 18.18 12.98 17.02
CA PRO A 72 19.27 13.43 16.15
C PRO A 72 19.05 13.08 14.66
N PRO A 73 19.69 13.81 13.72
CA PRO A 73 19.49 13.64 12.29
C PRO A 73 19.90 12.23 11.81
N VAL A 74 19.11 11.69 10.88
CA VAL A 74 19.31 10.39 10.23
C VAL A 74 19.45 10.62 8.72
N LYS A 75 20.46 9.99 8.11
CA LYS A 75 20.84 10.17 6.71
C LYS A 75 20.96 8.85 5.95
N THR A 76 21.20 7.75 6.65
CA THR A 76 21.45 6.43 6.08
C THR A 76 20.51 5.37 6.67
N ALA A 77 20.38 4.23 5.98
CA ALA A 77 19.61 3.10 6.46
C ALA A 77 20.19 2.52 7.77
N GLU A 78 21.52 2.54 7.91
CA GLU A 78 22.22 2.10 9.12
C GLU A 78 21.90 3.00 10.32
N GLU A 79 21.90 4.32 10.11
CA GLU A 79 21.48 5.28 11.14
C GLU A 79 19.99 5.15 11.48
N ALA A 80 19.14 4.83 10.49
CA ALA A 80 17.72 4.54 10.73
C ALA A 80 17.52 3.26 11.55
N ALA A 81 18.31 2.22 11.28
CA ALA A 81 18.30 0.99 12.08
C ALA A 81 18.74 1.26 13.52
N ALA A 82 19.77 2.10 13.72
CA ALA A 82 20.19 2.54 15.06
C ALA A 82 19.08 3.35 15.77
N ALA A 83 18.43 4.28 15.07
CA ALA A 83 17.29 5.03 15.60
C ALA A 83 16.14 4.12 16.06
N LYS A 84 15.85 3.06 15.30
CA LYS A 84 14.85 2.04 15.65
C LYS A 84 15.25 1.21 16.87
N ALA A 85 16.52 0.87 16.98
CA ALA A 85 17.06 0.19 18.16
C ALA A 85 16.87 1.04 19.43
N ASP A 86 17.05 2.36 19.32
CA ASP A 86 16.85 3.35 20.40
C ASP A 86 15.37 3.64 20.71
N GLY A 87 14.43 2.96 20.03
CA GLY A 87 13.00 3.06 20.31
C GLY A 87 12.23 4.07 19.45
N ARG A 88 12.86 4.68 18.44
CA ARG A 88 12.13 5.50 17.45
C ARG A 88 11.43 4.61 16.41
N LEU A 89 10.32 5.08 15.87
CA LEU A 89 9.66 4.48 14.72
C LEU A 89 9.98 5.26 13.45
N LEU A 90 10.11 4.54 12.34
CA LEU A 90 10.22 5.18 11.03
C LEU A 90 8.85 5.24 10.36
N VAL A 91 8.44 6.45 9.95
CA VAL A 91 7.17 6.68 9.24
C VAL A 91 7.48 7.28 7.88
N LEU A 92 7.02 6.62 6.81
CA LEU A 92 7.11 7.12 5.44
C LEU A 92 5.77 7.75 5.03
N LEU A 93 5.81 9.00 4.59
CA LEU A 93 4.67 9.71 4.02
C LEU A 93 4.94 9.90 2.52
N LEU A 94 4.14 9.21 1.70
CA LEU A 94 4.25 9.17 0.25
C LEU A 94 3.12 9.99 -0.38
N GLY A 95 3.48 10.86 -1.30
CA GLY A 95 2.52 11.62 -2.10
C GLY A 95 2.72 11.39 -3.59
N ASN A 96 1.65 11.65 -4.34
CA ASN A 96 1.71 11.77 -5.79
C ASN A 96 2.13 10.48 -6.50
N ILE A 97 1.66 9.32 -6.03
CA ILE A 97 1.78 8.05 -6.78
C ILE A 97 0.97 8.10 -8.08
N HIS A 98 -0.19 8.74 -8.06
CA HIS A 98 -0.85 9.26 -9.25
C HIS A 98 -0.55 10.75 -9.34
N ALA A 99 0.10 11.21 -10.41
CA ALA A 99 0.67 12.55 -10.39
C ALA A 99 -0.36 13.69 -10.49
N GLY A 100 -1.61 13.37 -10.84
CA GLY A 100 -2.74 14.30 -10.78
C GLY A 100 -3.30 14.51 -9.37
N GLU A 101 -2.95 13.65 -8.40
CA GLU A 101 -3.40 13.73 -7.02
C GLU A 101 -2.37 14.54 -6.24
N VAL A 102 -2.50 15.87 -6.36
CA VAL A 102 -1.46 16.82 -5.99
C VAL A 102 -1.55 17.33 -4.55
N ASP A 103 -2.55 16.90 -3.80
CA ASP A 103 -2.79 17.42 -2.46
C ASP A 103 -1.64 17.03 -1.50
N GLY A 104 -1.24 15.76 -1.51
CA GLY A 104 -0.07 15.26 -0.78
C GLY A 104 1.25 15.91 -1.20
N LYS A 105 1.41 16.21 -2.50
CA LYS A 105 2.62 16.84 -3.04
C LYS A 105 2.92 18.18 -2.39
N GLU A 106 1.89 18.96 -2.04
CA GLU A 106 2.04 20.24 -1.35
C GLU A 106 1.96 20.08 0.17
N ALA A 107 1.06 19.21 0.66
CA ALA A 107 0.85 19.00 2.09
C ALA A 107 2.09 18.47 2.82
N LEU A 108 2.80 17.53 2.19
CA LEU A 108 3.94 16.85 2.82
C LEU A 108 5.13 17.80 3.07
N PRO A 109 5.56 18.64 2.11
CA PRO A 109 6.58 19.67 2.38
C PRO A 109 6.16 20.71 3.42
N MET A 110 4.87 21.08 3.51
CA MET A 110 4.38 21.98 4.56
C MET A 110 4.61 21.37 5.95
N LEU A 111 4.21 20.11 6.13
CA LEU A 111 4.43 19.38 7.37
C LEU A 111 5.91 19.19 7.68
N ALA A 112 6.70 18.81 6.67
CA ALA A 112 8.12 18.59 6.84
C ALA A 112 8.84 19.86 7.30
N ARG A 113 8.49 21.03 6.72
CA ARG A 113 9.01 22.34 7.13
C ARG A 113 8.68 22.65 8.59
N GLU A 114 7.45 22.44 9.02
CA GLU A 114 7.04 22.74 10.40
C GLU A 114 7.80 21.89 11.41
N LEU A 115 7.95 20.58 11.14
CA LEU A 115 8.73 19.69 12.00
C LEU A 115 10.22 20.03 11.98
N ALA A 116 10.76 20.39 10.82
CA ALA A 116 12.20 20.65 10.65
C ALA A 116 12.65 21.98 11.27
N LEU A 117 11.75 22.95 11.40
CA LEU A 117 12.05 24.28 11.92
C LEU A 117 11.62 24.50 13.37
N GLU A 118 10.95 23.53 13.99
CA GLU A 118 10.65 23.54 15.43
C GLU A 118 11.79 22.84 16.20
N PRO A 119 12.56 23.58 17.03
CA PRO A 119 13.59 22.97 17.87
C PRO A 119 12.96 21.98 18.88
N ASP A 120 13.63 20.85 19.12
CA ASP A 120 13.23 19.83 20.11
C ASP A 120 11.80 19.28 19.91
N HIS A 121 11.30 19.28 18.67
CA HIS A 121 9.92 18.89 18.35
C HIS A 121 9.59 17.51 18.93
N ARG A 122 8.53 17.44 19.76
CA ARG A 122 8.18 16.25 20.56
C ARG A 122 8.01 14.97 19.75
N LEU A 123 7.51 15.06 18.51
CA LEU A 123 7.36 13.89 17.65
C LEU A 123 8.71 13.27 17.26
N LEU A 124 9.76 14.07 17.07
CA LEU A 124 11.08 13.59 16.64
C LEU A 124 11.81 12.81 17.74
N LYS A 125 11.39 12.95 19.00
CA LYS A 125 11.83 12.10 20.12
C LYS A 125 11.40 10.65 19.97
N LYS A 126 10.35 10.40 19.18
CA LYS A 126 9.77 9.08 18.95
C LYS A 126 9.82 8.65 17.49
N LEU A 127 10.03 9.57 16.55
CA LEU A 127 9.89 9.28 15.13
C LEU A 127 11.11 9.73 14.32
N VAL A 128 11.43 8.93 13.30
CA VAL A 128 12.12 9.35 12.09
C VAL A 128 11.05 9.48 11.01
N VAL A 129 10.86 10.67 10.46
CA VAL A 129 9.80 10.92 9.47
C VAL A 129 10.44 11.13 8.10
N VAL A 130 10.02 10.35 7.11
CA VAL A 130 10.50 10.45 5.74
C VAL A 130 9.36 10.95 4.87
N PHE A 131 9.58 12.07 4.21
CA PHE A 131 8.63 12.68 3.29
C PHE A 131 9.07 12.41 1.85
N ALA A 132 8.17 11.85 1.04
CA ALA A 132 8.35 11.59 -0.39
C ALA A 132 7.23 12.30 -1.18
N PRO A 133 7.32 13.62 -1.43
CA PRO A 133 6.18 14.40 -1.94
C PRO A 133 5.82 14.10 -3.40
N ILE A 134 6.78 13.67 -4.21
CA ILE A 134 6.60 13.37 -5.64
C ILE A 134 7.13 11.99 -5.99
N TYR A 135 6.32 10.97 -5.78
CA TYR A 135 6.71 9.61 -6.13
C TYR A 135 6.70 9.36 -7.64
N ASN A 136 5.61 9.73 -8.33
CA ASN A 136 5.53 9.67 -9.80
C ASN A 136 6.09 10.96 -10.42
N THR A 137 7.42 11.09 -10.39
CA THR A 137 8.12 12.31 -10.84
C THR A 137 7.94 12.59 -12.33
N ASP A 138 7.87 11.56 -13.16
CA ASP A 138 7.71 11.74 -14.61
C ASP A 138 6.28 12.11 -14.98
N GLY A 139 5.29 11.46 -14.34
CA GLY A 139 3.88 11.80 -14.50
C GLY A 139 3.58 13.23 -14.02
N ASN A 140 4.29 13.71 -13.00
CA ASN A 140 4.16 15.07 -12.49
C ASN A 140 4.49 16.12 -13.55
N GLU A 141 5.46 15.85 -14.42
CA GLU A 141 5.85 16.79 -15.47
C GLU A 141 4.85 16.86 -16.63
N ARG A 142 3.95 15.87 -16.75
CA ARG A 142 2.90 15.81 -17.77
C ARG A 142 1.65 16.61 -17.35
N VAL A 143 1.84 17.88 -17.01
CA VAL A 143 0.75 18.75 -16.54
C VAL A 143 -0.25 19.07 -17.65
N SER A 144 -1.53 18.90 -17.32
CA SER A 144 -2.66 19.30 -18.13
C SER A 144 -3.85 19.66 -17.24
N LYS A 145 -4.70 20.56 -17.73
CA LYS A 145 -6.00 20.87 -17.09
C LYS A 145 -7.00 19.71 -17.22
N ASN A 146 -6.71 18.76 -18.11
CA ASN A 146 -7.61 17.65 -18.43
C ASN A 146 -7.27 16.33 -17.73
N ASN A 147 -6.20 16.29 -16.91
CA ASN A 147 -5.75 15.04 -16.29
C ASN A 147 -6.71 14.52 -15.19
N ARG A 148 -7.50 15.40 -14.57
CA ARG A 148 -8.53 15.03 -13.58
C ARG A 148 -9.84 15.78 -13.83
N PRO A 149 -10.63 15.34 -14.84
CA PRO A 149 -11.88 16.01 -15.18
C PRO A 149 -12.88 15.91 -14.02
N GLY A 150 -13.48 17.03 -13.65
CA GLY A 150 -14.49 17.11 -12.58
C GLY A 150 -13.94 17.38 -11.18
N GLN A 151 -12.62 17.25 -10.97
CA GLN A 151 -11.99 17.66 -9.72
C GLN A 151 -11.80 19.18 -9.68
N ILE A 152 -12.01 19.79 -8.51
CA ILE A 152 -11.70 21.20 -8.26
C ILE A 152 -10.18 21.32 -8.01
N GLY A 153 -9.39 21.20 -9.07
CA GLY A 153 -7.92 21.23 -9.02
C GLY A 153 -7.30 22.62 -9.13
N PRO A 154 -5.96 22.70 -9.07
CA PRO A 154 -5.23 23.92 -9.43
C PRO A 154 -5.62 24.42 -10.84
N GLU A 155 -5.78 25.74 -10.98
CA GLU A 155 -6.16 26.41 -12.24
C GLU A 155 -5.17 26.13 -13.38
N GLU A 156 -3.89 25.96 -13.05
CA GLU A 156 -2.80 25.69 -14.01
C GLU A 156 -2.75 24.23 -14.48
N GLY A 157 -3.54 23.34 -13.87
CA GLY A 157 -3.54 21.91 -14.15
C GLY A 157 -2.62 21.12 -13.22
N MET A 158 -2.60 19.79 -13.42
CA MET A 158 -1.90 18.83 -12.56
C MET A 158 -1.32 17.68 -13.39
N GLY A 159 -0.46 16.85 -12.80
CA GLY A 159 0.22 15.74 -13.50
C GLY A 159 -0.75 14.65 -13.97
N GLN A 160 -0.23 13.68 -14.74
CA GLN A 160 -1.03 12.55 -15.23
C GLN A 160 -1.01 11.37 -14.23
N ARG A 161 -1.95 10.43 -14.35
CA ARG A 161 -2.04 9.30 -13.41
C ARG A 161 -0.83 8.36 -13.53
N GLU A 162 -0.52 7.96 -14.74
CA GLU A 162 0.50 6.95 -15.06
C GLU A 162 1.92 7.54 -15.06
N ASN A 163 2.92 6.69 -14.89
CA ASN A 163 4.33 7.09 -15.08
C ASN A 163 4.67 7.30 -16.57
N ALA A 164 5.95 7.54 -16.88
CA ALA A 164 6.41 7.74 -18.25
C ALA A 164 6.11 6.57 -19.21
N ALA A 165 6.00 5.34 -18.68
CA ALA A 165 5.70 4.13 -19.44
C ALA A 165 4.19 3.88 -19.61
N GLY A 166 3.32 4.76 -19.10
CA GLY A 166 1.88 4.54 -19.13
C GLY A 166 1.40 3.50 -18.11
N MET A 167 2.19 3.22 -17.08
CA MET A 167 1.87 2.25 -16.03
C MET A 167 1.34 2.95 -14.78
N ASP A 168 0.36 2.32 -14.14
CA ASP A 168 -0.15 2.72 -12.83
C ASP A 168 0.76 2.15 -11.74
N LEU A 169 1.53 3.03 -11.09
CA LEU A 169 2.47 2.63 -10.03
C LEU A 169 1.74 1.99 -8.83
N ASN A 170 0.48 2.33 -8.58
CA ASN A 170 -0.34 1.71 -7.54
C ASN A 170 -1.00 0.38 -8.00
N ARG A 171 -0.44 -0.24 -9.03
CA ARG A 171 -0.74 -1.62 -9.48
C ARG A 171 0.52 -2.47 -9.66
N ASP A 172 1.70 -1.93 -9.34
CA ASP A 172 2.99 -2.51 -9.70
C ASP A 172 3.66 -3.28 -8.56
N PHE A 173 3.11 -3.27 -7.34
CA PHE A 173 3.79 -3.77 -6.13
C PHE A 173 4.08 -5.28 -6.11
N ILE A 174 3.39 -6.09 -6.94
CA ILE A 174 3.67 -7.52 -7.10
C ILE A 174 4.67 -7.78 -8.22
N LYS A 175 4.46 -7.18 -9.39
CA LYS A 175 5.28 -7.44 -10.58
C LYS A 175 6.59 -6.63 -10.62
N LEU A 176 6.68 -5.51 -9.89
CA LEU A 176 7.85 -4.65 -9.75
C LEU A 176 8.57 -4.38 -11.08
N GLU A 177 7.84 -3.82 -12.04
CA GLU A 177 8.36 -3.52 -13.37
C GLU A 177 8.81 -2.07 -13.50
N CYS A 178 8.18 -1.16 -12.75
CA CYS A 178 8.49 0.26 -12.82
C CYS A 178 9.72 0.58 -11.96
N PRO A 179 10.67 1.40 -12.47
CA PRO A 179 11.85 1.80 -11.70
C PRO A 179 11.49 2.54 -10.41
N GLU A 180 10.39 3.31 -10.40
CA GLU A 180 9.88 4.00 -9.22
C GLU A 180 9.50 2.99 -8.12
N THR A 181 8.74 1.94 -8.46
CA THR A 181 8.33 0.89 -7.51
C THR A 181 9.49 0.06 -7.01
N ARG A 182 10.46 -0.22 -7.88
CA ARG A 182 11.69 -0.89 -7.46
C ARG A 182 12.51 -0.02 -6.50
N ALA A 183 12.57 1.30 -6.71
CA ALA A 183 13.21 2.23 -5.80
C ALA A 183 12.49 2.30 -4.44
N LEU A 184 11.16 2.36 -4.44
CA LEU A 184 10.36 2.31 -3.21
C LEU A 184 10.57 0.99 -2.47
N VAL A 185 10.48 -0.16 -3.14
CA VAL A 185 10.67 -1.46 -2.48
C VAL A 185 12.09 -1.62 -1.95
N LYS A 186 13.12 -1.13 -2.66
CA LYS A 186 14.48 -1.06 -2.13
C LYS A 186 14.55 -0.23 -0.83
N PHE A 187 13.91 0.94 -0.82
CA PHE A 187 13.80 1.75 0.39
C PHE A 187 13.08 1.01 1.52
N LEU A 188 11.98 0.32 1.23
CA LEU A 188 11.25 -0.49 2.23
C LEU A 188 12.14 -1.61 2.80
N ASN A 189 12.95 -2.25 1.97
CA ASN A 189 13.86 -3.32 2.40
C ASN A 189 14.98 -2.78 3.30
N GLU A 190 15.53 -1.61 2.98
CA GLU A 190 16.68 -1.02 3.67
C GLU A 190 16.29 -0.24 4.94
N TRP A 191 15.18 0.50 4.90
CA TRP A 191 14.76 1.41 5.97
C TRP A 191 13.66 0.82 6.88
N ASP A 192 12.89 -0.14 6.36
CA ASP A 192 11.82 -0.86 7.08
C ASP A 192 10.88 0.07 7.89
N PRO A 193 10.13 0.97 7.22
CA PRO A 193 9.15 1.83 7.86
C PRO A 193 8.08 1.03 8.59
N ALA A 194 7.73 1.45 9.80
CA ALA A 194 6.63 0.88 10.58
C ALA A 194 5.27 1.22 9.98
N ILE A 195 5.15 2.46 9.51
CA ILE A 195 3.93 3.02 8.91
C ILE A 195 4.29 3.63 7.56
N VAL A 196 3.50 3.31 6.54
CA VAL A 196 3.55 3.98 5.23
C VAL A 196 2.18 4.58 4.97
N VAL A 197 2.15 5.91 4.82
CA VAL A 197 0.94 6.63 4.40
C VAL A 197 1.08 6.93 2.92
N ASP A 198 0.06 6.57 2.14
CA ASP A 198 -0.04 6.91 0.73
C ASP A 198 -1.20 7.90 0.55
N THR A 199 -0.87 9.12 0.13
CA THR A 199 -1.85 10.22 0.00
C THR A 199 -2.33 10.35 -1.44
N HIS A 200 -3.64 10.29 -1.61
CA HIS A 200 -4.39 10.28 -2.87
C HIS A 200 -5.50 11.35 -2.85
N THR A 201 -6.18 11.48 -3.99
CA THR A 201 -7.41 12.25 -4.14
C THR A 201 -8.48 11.35 -4.77
N THR A 202 -9.65 11.24 -4.14
CA THR A 202 -10.67 10.29 -4.58
C THR A 202 -11.41 10.80 -5.80
N ASN A 203 -11.57 9.99 -6.84
CA ASN A 203 -12.50 10.29 -7.95
C ASN A 203 -13.98 10.06 -7.58
N GLY A 204 -14.24 9.81 -6.30
CA GLY A 204 -15.38 9.08 -5.81
C GLY A 204 -16.74 9.77 -5.77
N SER A 205 -17.63 9.20 -4.97
CA SER A 205 -19.00 9.67 -4.78
C SER A 205 -19.09 11.07 -4.15
N TYR A 206 -20.24 11.74 -4.36
CA TYR A 206 -20.53 13.01 -3.69
C TYR A 206 -20.86 12.78 -2.19
N HIS A 207 -19.98 13.26 -1.31
CA HIS A 207 -20.11 13.16 0.15
C HIS A 207 -19.61 14.42 0.86
N GLN A 208 -19.87 14.57 2.15
CA GLN A 208 -19.57 15.79 2.91
C GLN A 208 -18.22 15.73 3.66
N TYR A 209 -17.51 14.61 3.60
CA TYR A 209 -16.18 14.47 4.21
C TYR A 209 -15.10 15.10 3.34
N VAL A 210 -14.23 15.92 3.94
CA VAL A 210 -13.12 16.56 3.20
C VAL A 210 -11.96 15.60 2.91
N LEU A 211 -11.91 14.51 3.65
CA LEU A 211 -10.93 13.45 3.53
C LEU A 211 -11.56 12.13 3.89
N THR A 212 -11.19 11.08 3.18
CA THR A 212 -11.52 9.71 3.53
C THR A 212 -10.24 8.88 3.65
N TYR A 213 -10.29 7.75 4.35
CA TYR A 213 -9.10 6.98 4.66
C TYR A 213 -9.34 5.48 4.70
N ALA A 214 -8.30 4.67 4.55
CA ALA A 214 -8.38 3.25 4.84
C ALA A 214 -7.14 2.76 5.59
N GLY A 215 -7.35 1.84 6.51
CA GLY A 215 -6.27 1.07 7.12
C GLY A 215 -5.89 -0.16 6.29
N PRO A 216 -4.97 -0.99 6.80
CA PRO A 216 -4.52 -2.19 6.13
C PRO A 216 -5.63 -3.26 6.13
N ARG A 217 -5.80 -3.98 5.01
CA ARG A 217 -6.95 -4.87 4.80
C ARG A 217 -6.67 -6.18 4.06
N VAL A 218 -5.41 -6.55 3.91
CA VAL A 218 -5.00 -7.78 3.20
C VAL A 218 -5.10 -9.01 4.12
N PRO A 219 -5.99 -9.98 3.87
CA PRO A 219 -6.16 -11.14 4.77
C PRO A 219 -4.98 -12.13 4.76
N ALA A 220 -4.02 -11.92 3.87
CA ALA A 220 -2.77 -12.68 3.81
C ALA A 220 -1.69 -12.11 4.75
N GLY A 221 -1.85 -10.87 5.23
CA GLY A 221 -0.97 -10.29 6.24
C GLY A 221 -1.36 -10.70 7.65
N ASP A 222 -0.55 -10.31 8.65
CA ASP A 222 -0.80 -10.65 10.04
C ASP A 222 -2.07 -9.99 10.59
N ALA A 223 -3.00 -10.80 11.10
CA ALA A 223 -4.32 -10.35 11.54
C ALA A 223 -4.28 -9.33 12.69
N LEU A 224 -3.30 -9.43 13.61
CA LEU A 224 -3.16 -8.47 14.70
C LEU A 224 -2.66 -7.12 14.17
N MET A 225 -1.74 -7.13 13.20
CA MET A 225 -1.33 -5.90 12.51
C MET A 225 -2.49 -5.25 11.75
N MET A 226 -3.32 -6.03 11.06
CA MET A 226 -4.52 -5.51 10.39
C MET A 226 -5.48 -4.85 11.39
N ALA A 227 -5.79 -5.54 12.48
CA ALA A 227 -6.69 -5.03 13.51
C ALA A 227 -6.13 -3.77 14.19
N PHE A 228 -4.83 -3.78 14.52
CA PHE A 228 -4.16 -2.65 15.15
C PHE A 228 -4.16 -1.41 14.25
N GLY A 229 -3.79 -1.57 12.97
CA GLY A 229 -3.79 -0.47 12.01
C GLY A 229 -5.18 0.16 11.84
N ASN A 230 -6.23 -0.67 11.74
CA ASN A 230 -7.61 -0.16 11.65
C ASN A 230 -8.09 0.51 12.95
N SER A 231 -7.62 0.06 14.11
CA SER A 231 -7.91 0.74 15.39
C SER A 231 -7.25 2.13 15.47
N MET A 232 -6.01 2.26 15.01
CA MET A 232 -5.27 3.52 15.01
C MET A 232 -5.96 4.58 14.15
N VAL A 233 -6.48 4.17 12.99
CA VAL A 233 -7.19 5.04 12.05
C VAL A 233 -8.39 5.74 12.71
N GLY A 234 -9.10 5.10 13.63
CA GLY A 234 -10.19 5.76 14.38
C GLY A 234 -9.71 6.89 15.31
N SER A 235 -8.51 6.77 15.91
CA SER A 235 -7.92 7.85 16.71
C SER A 235 -7.40 8.99 15.84
N ILE A 236 -6.90 8.68 14.64
CA ILE A 236 -6.49 9.68 13.65
C ILE A 236 -7.68 10.53 13.23
N ASP A 237 -8.82 9.91 12.93
CA ASP A 237 -10.06 10.58 12.56
C ASP A 237 -10.55 11.55 13.64
N TRP A 238 -10.62 11.07 14.89
CA TRP A 238 -11.00 11.91 16.02
C TRP A 238 -10.05 13.12 16.17
N GLY A 239 -8.74 12.89 16.12
CA GLY A 239 -7.74 13.96 16.23
C GLY A 239 -7.82 14.96 15.07
N PHE A 240 -8.16 14.49 13.87
CA PHE A 240 -8.38 15.31 12.68
C PHE A 240 -9.61 16.22 12.84
N GLU A 241 -10.74 15.67 13.30
CA GLU A 241 -11.96 16.45 13.55
C GLU A 241 -11.74 17.51 14.63
N GLN A 242 -11.03 17.17 15.72
CA GLN A 242 -10.72 18.15 16.77
C GLN A 242 -9.81 19.28 16.27
N ALA A 243 -8.88 18.99 15.37
CA ALA A 243 -7.94 19.98 14.86
C ALA A 243 -8.54 20.89 13.80
N THR A 244 -9.46 20.37 12.98
CA THR A 244 -9.96 21.07 11.79
C THR A 244 -11.42 21.53 11.91
N GLY A 245 -12.21 20.94 12.81
CA GLY A 245 -13.66 21.07 12.83
C GLY A 245 -14.36 20.41 11.62
N LYS A 246 -13.64 19.62 10.82
CA LYS A 246 -14.13 18.92 9.63
C LYS A 246 -14.09 17.42 9.85
N LYS A 247 -15.05 16.70 9.26
CA LYS A 247 -15.14 15.23 9.38
C LYS A 247 -14.30 14.53 8.32
N ALA A 248 -13.64 13.45 8.72
CA ALA A 248 -13.16 12.42 7.82
C ALA A 248 -14.01 11.15 7.96
N PHE A 249 -13.82 10.17 7.07
CA PHE A 249 -14.58 8.92 7.10
C PHE A 249 -13.84 7.77 6.40
N TRP A 250 -14.31 6.54 6.59
CA TRP A 250 -13.81 5.37 5.87
C TRP A 250 -13.92 5.55 4.34
N TYR A 251 -12.82 5.29 3.65
CA TYR A 251 -12.73 5.36 2.21
C TYR A 251 -13.62 4.32 1.56
N GLY A 252 -14.41 4.81 0.63
CA GLY A 252 -15.25 4.02 -0.22
C GLY A 252 -16.13 4.91 -1.07
N ASN A 253 -17.04 4.28 -1.78
CA ASN A 253 -17.92 4.93 -2.73
C ASN A 253 -19.30 4.32 -2.63
N PHE A 254 -20.34 5.14 -2.85
CA PHE A 254 -21.67 4.59 -3.11
C PHE A 254 -21.63 3.63 -4.29
N GLU A 255 -22.33 2.50 -4.19
CA GLU A 255 -22.43 1.50 -5.25
C GLU A 255 -22.77 2.14 -6.61
N GLY A 256 -22.14 1.62 -7.67
CA GLY A 256 -22.29 2.14 -9.02
C GLY A 256 -21.50 3.42 -9.32
N ALA A 257 -20.66 3.93 -8.40
CA ALA A 257 -19.85 5.14 -8.63
C ALA A 257 -18.93 5.07 -9.86
N PHE A 258 -18.39 3.89 -10.15
CA PHE A 258 -17.46 3.67 -11.27
C PHE A 258 -18.08 2.87 -12.41
N GLY A 259 -19.42 2.96 -12.55
CA GLY A 259 -20.21 2.21 -13.53
C GLY A 259 -21.13 1.20 -12.85
N GLY A 260 -22.30 1.00 -13.45
CA GLY A 260 -23.39 0.20 -12.89
C GLY A 260 -24.58 1.04 -12.44
N GLU A 261 -25.55 0.40 -11.78
CA GLU A 261 -26.73 1.06 -11.24
C GLU A 261 -26.35 1.89 -10.01
N ARG A 262 -26.65 3.19 -10.03
CA ARG A 262 -26.34 4.12 -8.94
C ARG A 262 -27.28 3.84 -7.77
N GLY A 263 -26.71 3.54 -6.60
CA GLY A 263 -27.47 3.30 -5.38
C GLY A 263 -26.80 3.91 -4.17
N HIS A 264 -27.58 4.13 -3.10
CA HIS A 264 -27.09 4.64 -1.81
C HIS A 264 -27.35 3.65 -0.69
N THR A 265 -27.29 2.35 -0.98
CA THR A 265 -27.51 1.29 0.02
C THR A 265 -26.23 0.59 0.46
N ARG A 266 -25.14 0.73 -0.31
CA ARG A 266 -23.81 0.17 -0.01
C ARG A 266 -22.72 1.21 -0.19
N TRP A 267 -21.69 1.14 0.66
CA TRP A 267 -20.46 1.92 0.58
C TRP A 267 -19.27 0.98 0.39
N GLU A 268 -18.69 1.00 -0.81
CA GLU A 268 -17.75 0.00 -1.31
C GLU A 268 -16.34 0.57 -1.40
N THR A 269 -15.38 -0.12 -0.79
CA THR A 269 -13.97 0.24 -0.83
C THR A 269 -13.22 -0.55 -1.92
N PHE A 270 -11.94 -0.25 -2.13
CA PHE A 270 -11.08 -0.92 -3.11
C PHE A 270 -10.87 -2.42 -2.77
N PRO A 271 -10.38 -3.28 -3.68
CA PRO A 271 -10.08 -4.68 -3.38
C PRO A 271 -8.87 -4.89 -2.44
N ALA A 272 -8.70 -6.10 -1.89
CA ALA A 272 -7.64 -6.42 -0.91
C ALA A 272 -6.37 -7.03 -1.52
N GLU A 273 -6.23 -6.96 -2.85
CA GLU A 273 -5.15 -7.59 -3.60
C GLU A 273 -3.77 -6.95 -3.31
N GLY A 274 -2.71 -7.73 -3.43
CA GLY A 274 -1.34 -7.30 -3.10
C GLY A 274 -0.75 -6.23 -4.02
N ARG A 275 -1.32 -5.99 -5.20
CA ARG A 275 -0.90 -4.96 -6.16
C ARG A 275 -1.06 -3.53 -5.67
N TYR A 276 -1.93 -3.28 -4.69
CA TYR A 276 -2.12 -1.96 -4.09
C TYR A 276 -1.06 -1.73 -3.01
N GLY A 277 -0.49 -0.52 -2.95
CA GLY A 277 0.60 -0.19 -2.03
C GLY A 277 0.26 -0.50 -0.58
N THR A 278 -0.91 -0.08 -0.10
CA THR A 278 -1.33 -0.32 1.30
C THR A 278 -1.48 -1.80 1.63
N SER A 279 -2.01 -2.61 0.71
CA SER A 279 -2.07 -4.07 0.84
C SER A 279 -0.68 -4.68 0.84
N TYR A 280 0.21 -4.25 -0.05
CA TYR A 280 1.60 -4.72 -0.09
C TYR A 280 2.36 -4.47 1.21
N ILE A 281 2.20 -3.28 1.81
CA ILE A 281 2.77 -2.96 3.13
C ILE A 281 2.20 -3.90 4.21
N GLY A 282 0.91 -4.23 4.13
CA GLY A 282 0.27 -5.21 5.00
C GLY A 282 0.82 -6.63 4.86
N LEU A 283 1.14 -7.08 3.64
CA LEU A 283 1.80 -8.39 3.38
C LEU A 283 3.18 -8.49 4.04
N ARG A 284 3.78 -7.34 4.35
CA ARG A 284 5.09 -7.19 4.98
C ARG A 284 5.02 -7.00 6.50
N ASN A 285 3.86 -7.25 7.11
CA ASN A 285 3.62 -7.04 8.54
C ASN A 285 3.90 -5.59 8.99
N ARG A 286 3.62 -4.61 8.14
CA ARG A 286 3.69 -3.17 8.44
C ARG A 286 2.32 -2.52 8.23
N ILE A 287 2.17 -1.28 8.69
CA ILE A 287 0.89 -0.58 8.62
C ILE A 287 0.86 0.30 7.36
N GLY A 288 0.03 -0.08 6.40
CA GLY A 288 -0.30 0.78 5.25
C GLY A 288 -1.56 1.60 5.55
N ILE A 289 -1.50 2.92 5.32
CA ILE A 289 -2.63 3.84 5.48
C ILE A 289 -2.86 4.55 4.15
N LEU A 290 -4.09 4.50 3.66
CA LEU A 290 -4.56 5.29 2.53
C LEU A 290 -5.20 6.58 3.06
N SER A 291 -4.84 7.71 2.47
CA SER A 291 -5.57 8.98 2.61
C SER A 291 -6.10 9.40 1.25
N GLU A 292 -7.34 9.83 1.18
CA GLU A 292 -8.07 10.14 -0.05
C GLU A 292 -8.81 11.47 0.13
N ALA A 293 -8.18 12.56 -0.30
CA ALA A 293 -8.78 13.89 -0.24
C ALA A 293 -9.97 14.03 -1.21
N TYR A 294 -10.99 14.78 -0.82
CA TYR A 294 -12.25 14.81 -1.54
C TYR A 294 -12.22 15.71 -2.78
N SER A 295 -12.31 15.14 -3.99
CA SER A 295 -12.13 15.86 -5.27
C SER A 295 -13.01 17.09 -5.49
N TYR A 296 -14.16 17.16 -4.83
CA TYR A 296 -15.11 18.28 -4.98
C TYR A 296 -14.95 19.38 -3.93
N GLU A 297 -13.97 19.26 -3.02
CA GLU A 297 -13.54 20.35 -2.14
C GLU A 297 -12.53 21.26 -2.82
N SER A 298 -12.39 22.47 -2.29
CA SER A 298 -11.39 23.42 -2.79
C SER A 298 -9.98 22.82 -2.72
N TYR A 299 -9.10 23.20 -3.65
CA TYR A 299 -7.73 22.69 -3.65
C TYR A 299 -7.00 23.03 -2.35
N GLU A 300 -7.24 24.21 -1.79
CA GLU A 300 -6.73 24.61 -0.48
C GLU A 300 -7.20 23.67 0.63
N ASP A 301 -8.50 23.40 0.70
CA ASP A 301 -9.06 22.54 1.75
C ASP A 301 -8.53 21.12 1.67
N ARG A 302 -8.31 20.59 0.46
CA ARG A 302 -7.71 19.27 0.27
C ARG A 302 -6.27 19.23 0.76
N VAL A 303 -5.43 20.20 0.36
CA VAL A 303 -4.02 20.27 0.81
C VAL A 303 -3.95 20.36 2.33
N LEU A 304 -4.74 21.25 2.94
CA LEU A 304 -4.75 21.44 4.39
C LEU A 304 -5.29 20.21 5.13
N ALA A 305 -6.33 19.55 4.59
CA ALA A 305 -6.85 18.32 5.16
C ALA A 305 -5.82 17.18 5.09
N THR A 306 -5.17 16.97 3.95
CA THR A 306 -4.11 15.96 3.81
C THR A 306 -2.94 16.23 4.76
N ARG A 307 -2.51 17.50 4.90
CA ARG A 307 -1.45 17.90 5.85
C ARG A 307 -1.83 17.52 7.27
N GLU A 308 -3.04 17.88 7.70
CA GLU A 308 -3.46 17.62 9.07
C GLU A 308 -3.69 16.13 9.34
N PHE A 309 -4.25 15.39 8.39
CA PHE A 309 -4.37 13.94 8.51
C PHE A 309 -3.01 13.27 8.71
N CYS A 310 -2.00 13.64 7.91
CA CYS A 310 -0.64 13.13 8.08
C CYS A 310 -0.04 13.51 9.45
N ASN A 311 -0.25 14.74 9.92
CA ASN A 311 0.16 15.16 11.26
C ASN A 311 -0.50 14.30 12.37
N GLN A 312 -1.78 13.95 12.22
CA GLN A 312 -2.47 13.08 13.17
C GLN A 312 -1.97 11.64 13.12
N VAL A 313 -1.62 11.12 11.93
CA VAL A 313 -0.90 9.83 11.82
C VAL A 313 0.41 9.88 12.62
N LEU A 314 1.21 10.93 12.47
CA LEU A 314 2.47 11.06 13.23
C LEU A 314 2.22 11.17 14.74
N ARG A 315 1.17 11.88 15.17
CA ARG A 315 0.82 11.98 16.60
C ARG A 315 0.43 10.62 17.18
N CYS A 316 -0.46 9.88 16.52
CA CYS A 316 -0.83 8.54 16.93
C CYS A 316 0.39 7.61 16.92
N ALA A 317 1.22 7.65 15.88
CA ALA A 317 2.44 6.86 15.81
C ALA A 317 3.41 7.14 16.97
N ALA A 318 3.56 8.41 17.37
CA ALA A 318 4.42 8.77 18.50
C ALA A 318 3.85 8.35 19.86
N ILE A 319 2.52 8.41 20.03
CA ILE A 319 1.82 7.96 21.24
C ILE A 319 1.94 6.44 21.39
N ASP A 320 1.67 5.70 20.31
CA ASP A 320 1.61 4.24 20.30
C ASP A 320 2.95 3.58 19.94
N ALA A 321 4.06 4.33 19.99
CA ALA A 321 5.34 3.92 19.40
C ALA A 321 5.82 2.54 19.86
N GLU A 322 5.73 2.29 21.17
CA GLU A 322 6.14 1.01 21.77
C GLU A 322 5.19 -0.13 21.40
N GLU A 323 3.88 0.12 21.36
CA GLU A 323 2.88 -0.91 21.01
C GLU A 323 2.96 -1.28 19.52
N ILE A 324 3.19 -0.31 18.63
CA ILE A 324 3.47 -0.57 17.21
C ILE A 324 4.71 -1.46 17.06
N LYS A 325 5.82 -1.09 17.72
CA LYS A 325 7.08 -1.86 17.67
C LYS A 325 6.88 -3.29 18.17
N LYS A 326 6.17 -3.45 19.28
CA LYS A 326 5.85 -4.76 19.87
C LYS A 326 4.96 -5.59 18.92
N ALA A 327 3.93 -4.99 18.34
CA ALA A 327 3.03 -5.66 17.40
C ALA A 327 3.77 -6.14 16.15
N MET A 328 4.61 -5.28 15.57
CA MET A 328 5.45 -5.61 14.40
C MET A 328 6.42 -6.76 14.69
N ASN A 329 7.18 -6.66 15.79
CA ASN A 329 8.13 -7.71 16.17
C ASN A 329 7.41 -9.04 16.44
N ALA A 330 6.23 -9.00 17.04
CA ALA A 330 5.43 -10.20 17.29
C ALA A 330 4.87 -10.80 16.00
N ALA A 331 4.47 -9.97 15.03
CA ALA A 331 4.02 -10.42 13.71
C ALA A 331 5.17 -11.10 12.95
N ASP A 332 6.34 -10.46 12.88
CA ASP A 332 7.52 -11.03 12.23
C ASP A 332 7.95 -12.34 12.90
N ALA A 333 7.95 -12.40 14.24
CA ALA A 333 8.26 -13.62 14.98
C ALA A 333 7.26 -14.75 14.70
N ARG A 334 5.95 -14.45 14.61
CA ARG A 334 4.92 -15.44 14.22
C ARG A 334 5.15 -15.97 12.82
N THR A 335 5.39 -15.09 11.84
CA THR A 335 5.67 -15.49 10.46
C THR A 335 6.90 -16.37 10.37
N ILE A 336 8.00 -15.99 11.04
CA ILE A 336 9.23 -16.79 11.09
C ILE A 336 8.99 -18.15 11.74
N ALA A 337 8.31 -18.20 12.89
CA ALA A 337 8.01 -19.45 13.58
C ALA A 337 7.18 -20.40 12.71
N GLY A 338 6.15 -19.87 12.03
CA GLY A 338 5.30 -20.63 11.13
C GLY A 338 6.02 -21.23 9.92
N GLY A 339 7.14 -20.63 9.48
CA GLY A 339 7.99 -21.18 8.43
C GLY A 339 9.08 -22.14 8.91
N ARG A 340 9.40 -22.16 10.23
CA ARG A 340 10.43 -23.04 10.81
C ARG A 340 9.89 -24.44 11.10
N GLU A 341 8.71 -24.49 11.68
CA GLU A 341 8.08 -25.74 12.07
C GLU A 341 7.51 -26.40 10.82
N LEU A 342 7.80 -27.70 10.63
CA LEU A 342 7.01 -28.47 9.68
C LEU A 342 5.56 -28.46 10.17
N PRO A 343 4.58 -28.18 9.30
CA PRO A 343 3.19 -28.05 9.70
C PRO A 343 2.62 -29.42 10.11
N LEU A 344 2.98 -29.86 11.31
CA LEU A 344 2.54 -31.10 11.91
C LEU A 344 1.10 -30.95 12.41
N ASP A 345 0.66 -29.73 12.74
CA ASP A 345 -0.73 -29.34 13.05
C ASP A 345 -1.07 -27.91 12.58
N ALA A 346 -2.16 -27.77 11.82
CA ALA A 346 -2.49 -26.59 11.02
C ALA A 346 -2.88 -25.35 11.85
N ALA A 347 -1.89 -24.53 12.21
CA ALA A 347 -2.11 -23.24 12.86
C ALA A 347 -1.74 -22.02 11.97
N ASP A 348 -0.84 -22.17 10.99
CA ASP A 348 -0.39 -21.04 10.15
C ASP A 348 -0.91 -21.12 8.71
N LEU A 349 -2.05 -20.47 8.50
CA LEU A 349 -2.75 -20.37 7.21
C LEU A 349 -2.50 -19.01 6.58
N VAL A 350 -2.09 -19.01 5.30
CA VAL A 350 -1.96 -17.80 4.49
C VAL A 350 -3.10 -17.75 3.48
N THR A 351 -3.82 -16.63 3.46
CA THR A 351 -4.87 -16.39 2.47
C THR A 351 -4.25 -16.11 1.11
N ILE A 352 -4.68 -16.82 0.07
CA ILE A 352 -4.19 -16.60 -1.31
C ILE A 352 -5.31 -16.13 -2.23
N ARG A 353 -6.57 -16.28 -1.83
CA ARG A 353 -7.74 -15.67 -2.49
C ARG A 353 -8.70 -15.14 -1.45
N SER A 354 -9.30 -13.99 -1.73
CA SER A 354 -10.18 -13.29 -0.81
C SER A 354 -11.43 -12.75 -1.50
N ARG A 355 -12.39 -12.28 -0.70
CA ARG A 355 -13.58 -11.60 -1.20
C ARG A 355 -13.99 -10.47 -0.26
N PRO A 356 -14.57 -9.38 -0.79
CA PRO A 356 -15.16 -8.35 0.05
C PRO A 356 -16.33 -8.91 0.85
N ILE A 357 -16.50 -8.44 2.08
CA ILE A 357 -17.64 -8.74 2.93
C ILE A 357 -18.17 -7.46 3.58
N ALA A 358 -19.44 -7.51 3.94
CA ALA A 358 -20.09 -6.45 4.69
C ALA A 358 -19.53 -6.35 6.12
N SER A 359 -19.31 -5.13 6.60
CA SER A 359 -19.19 -4.85 8.03
C SER A 359 -20.45 -5.32 8.77
N PRO A 360 -20.35 -5.83 10.00
CA PRO A 360 -21.53 -6.26 10.76
C PRO A 360 -22.52 -5.12 11.07
N LYS A 361 -22.09 -3.85 10.97
CA LYS A 361 -22.93 -2.67 11.21
C LYS A 361 -23.18 -1.90 9.92
N LYS A 362 -24.37 -1.32 9.84
CA LYS A 362 -24.67 -0.25 8.88
C LYS A 362 -24.16 1.07 9.45
N GLU A 363 -23.73 1.95 8.56
CA GLU A 363 -23.23 3.27 8.90
C GLU A 363 -24.07 4.35 8.20
N THR A 364 -24.05 5.56 8.75
CA THR A 364 -24.65 6.72 8.10
C THR A 364 -23.57 7.48 7.36
N VAL A 365 -23.71 7.58 6.05
CA VAL A 365 -22.86 8.38 5.18
C VAL A 365 -23.53 9.72 4.90
N GLU A 366 -22.82 10.81 5.17
CA GLU A 366 -23.24 12.17 4.86
C GLU A 366 -22.99 12.45 3.37
N GLY A 367 -24.03 12.29 2.56
CA GLY A 367 -24.00 12.43 1.10
C GLY A 367 -24.66 13.72 0.60
N PHE A 368 -24.85 13.76 -0.72
CA PHE A 368 -25.70 14.73 -1.41
C PHE A 368 -26.75 14.02 -2.24
N VAL A 369 -27.88 14.69 -2.48
CA VAL A 369 -28.83 14.26 -3.51
C VAL A 369 -28.15 14.38 -4.87
N GLU A 370 -28.27 13.33 -5.68
CA GLU A 370 -27.69 13.26 -7.01
C GLU A 370 -28.81 13.15 -8.05
N GLU A 371 -28.60 13.74 -9.22
CA GLU A 371 -29.49 13.57 -10.37
C GLU A 371 -28.70 13.30 -11.63
N LEU A 372 -29.34 12.61 -12.58
CA LEU A 372 -28.76 12.30 -13.87
C LEU A 372 -28.97 13.50 -14.81
N ARG A 373 -27.88 14.14 -15.22
CA ARG A 373 -27.84 15.20 -16.26
C ARG A 373 -26.90 14.78 -17.38
N ASP A 374 -27.38 14.79 -18.62
CA ASP A 374 -26.58 14.45 -19.81
C ASP A 374 -25.82 13.11 -19.69
N GLY A 375 -26.48 12.10 -19.09
CA GLY A 375 -25.90 10.77 -18.88
C GLY A 375 -24.85 10.68 -17.77
N ARG A 376 -24.67 11.75 -16.98
CA ARG A 376 -23.75 11.80 -15.83
C ARG A 376 -24.48 12.13 -14.55
N TRP A 377 -24.11 11.44 -13.47
CA TRP A 377 -24.60 11.77 -12.14
C TRP A 377 -23.90 13.03 -11.62
N VAL A 378 -24.69 13.99 -11.20
CA VAL A 378 -24.21 15.25 -10.62
C VAL A 378 -24.89 15.50 -9.28
N SER A 379 -24.16 16.10 -8.34
CA SER A 379 -24.74 16.57 -7.09
C SER A 379 -25.68 17.76 -7.32
N THR A 380 -26.82 17.78 -6.63
CA THR A 380 -27.72 18.95 -6.59
C THR A 380 -27.26 19.98 -5.55
N GLY A 381 -26.31 19.62 -4.68
CA GLY A 381 -25.90 20.40 -3.51
C GLY A 381 -26.81 20.24 -2.30
N GLU A 382 -27.96 19.58 -2.43
CA GLU A 382 -28.84 19.25 -1.29
C GLU A 382 -28.20 18.15 -0.44
N LYS A 383 -27.96 18.44 0.84
CA LYS A 383 -27.37 17.49 1.79
C LYS A 383 -28.36 16.38 2.13
N LYS A 384 -27.88 15.13 2.16
CA LYS A 384 -28.71 13.98 2.56
C LYS A 384 -27.89 12.91 3.25
N GLU A 385 -28.43 12.37 4.33
CA GLU A 385 -27.85 11.21 5.01
C GLU A 385 -28.38 9.91 4.40
N TYR A 386 -27.47 8.95 4.23
CA TYR A 386 -27.75 7.64 3.67
C TYR A 386 -27.30 6.56 4.64
N VAL A 387 -28.23 5.70 5.06
CA VAL A 387 -27.89 4.50 5.84
C VAL A 387 -27.44 3.41 4.89
N VAL A 388 -26.15 3.09 4.92
CA VAL A 388 -25.50 2.15 4.01
C VAL A 388 -24.99 0.92 4.73
N GLN A 389 -24.90 -0.19 3.99
CA GLN A 389 -24.05 -1.30 4.35
C GLN A 389 -22.61 -0.97 3.96
N LEU A 390 -21.72 -0.88 4.95
CA LEU A 390 -20.29 -0.70 4.71
C LEU A 390 -19.71 -2.03 4.18
N MET A 391 -18.97 -1.96 3.07
CA MET A 391 -18.30 -3.10 2.41
C MET A 391 -16.78 -2.90 2.48
N ASP A 392 -16.26 -2.76 3.69
CA ASP A 392 -14.85 -2.50 4.01
C ASP A 392 -14.09 -3.77 4.42
N GLY A 393 -14.78 -4.77 4.95
CA GLY A 393 -14.24 -6.05 5.38
C GLY A 393 -13.82 -6.97 4.22
N THR A 394 -12.94 -7.92 4.53
CA THR A 394 -12.47 -8.95 3.59
C THR A 394 -12.42 -10.31 4.28
N ALA A 395 -12.89 -11.36 3.59
CA ALA A 395 -12.85 -12.73 4.08
C ALA A 395 -11.96 -13.63 3.21
N PRO A 396 -11.28 -14.64 3.79
CA PRO A 396 -10.56 -15.64 3.01
C PRO A 396 -11.54 -16.51 2.21
N VAL A 397 -11.15 -16.82 0.98
CA VAL A 397 -11.83 -17.79 0.10
C VAL A 397 -10.97 -19.04 -0.05
N VAL A 398 -9.67 -18.87 -0.27
CA VAL A 398 -8.70 -19.97 -0.26
C VAL A 398 -7.53 -19.60 0.63
N GLN A 399 -7.17 -20.56 1.46
CA GLN A 399 -6.00 -20.50 2.31
C GLN A 399 -5.13 -21.73 2.07
N VAL A 400 -3.83 -21.54 2.19
CA VAL A 400 -2.85 -22.62 2.18
C VAL A 400 -2.10 -22.63 3.51
N VAL A 401 -1.68 -23.81 3.94
CA VAL A 401 -0.72 -23.91 5.05
C VAL A 401 0.62 -23.39 4.53
N ARG A 402 1.32 -22.58 5.32
CA ARG A 402 2.68 -22.16 4.95
C ARG A 402 3.59 -23.40 4.81
N PRO A 403 4.30 -23.59 3.69
CA PRO A 403 5.29 -24.66 3.59
C PRO A 403 6.56 -24.26 4.34
N TRP A 404 7.46 -25.20 4.59
CA TRP A 404 8.80 -24.88 5.10
C TRP A 404 9.57 -23.95 4.13
N GLY A 405 9.31 -24.14 2.84
CA GLY A 405 9.87 -23.30 1.79
C GLY A 405 9.49 -23.81 0.41
N TYR A 406 10.11 -23.22 -0.60
CA TYR A 406 9.89 -23.52 -2.00
C TYR A 406 11.20 -23.89 -2.69
N VAL A 407 11.14 -24.81 -3.65
CA VAL A 407 12.27 -25.23 -4.48
C VAL A 407 11.88 -25.17 -5.95
N PHE A 408 12.77 -24.62 -6.77
CA PHE A 408 12.62 -24.58 -8.23
C PHE A 408 13.99 -24.56 -8.92
N GLY A 409 14.03 -25.03 -10.18
CA GLY A 409 15.29 -25.20 -10.92
C GLY A 409 16.03 -23.89 -11.18
N ALA A 410 17.36 -23.94 -11.23
CA ALA A 410 18.22 -22.84 -11.66
C ALA A 410 18.79 -23.08 -13.07
N GLY A 411 19.15 -22.01 -13.78
CA GLY A 411 19.65 -22.08 -15.16
C GLY A 411 18.54 -22.19 -16.22
N VAL A 412 17.29 -22.05 -15.81
CA VAL A 412 16.14 -21.86 -16.71
C VAL A 412 15.79 -20.36 -16.67
N PRO A 413 15.87 -19.62 -17.79
CA PRO A 413 15.80 -18.17 -17.77
C PRO A 413 14.61 -17.56 -17.03
N GLU A 414 13.43 -18.16 -17.15
CA GLU A 414 12.20 -17.69 -16.49
C GLU A 414 12.21 -17.97 -14.98
N LEU A 415 12.82 -19.07 -14.55
CA LEU A 415 13.00 -19.39 -13.12
C LEU A 415 14.15 -18.59 -12.49
N ASP A 416 15.20 -18.27 -13.24
CA ASP A 416 16.23 -17.33 -12.81
C ASP A 416 15.64 -15.92 -12.63
N ALA A 417 14.79 -15.48 -13.57
CA ALA A 417 14.06 -14.22 -13.46
C ALA A 417 13.07 -14.21 -12.27
N LEU A 418 12.43 -15.35 -11.96
CA LEU A 418 11.64 -15.52 -10.75
C LEU A 418 12.49 -15.30 -9.49
N ALA A 419 13.65 -15.97 -9.38
CA ALA A 419 14.57 -15.80 -8.27
C ALA A 419 15.01 -14.33 -8.10
N ASP A 420 15.35 -13.66 -9.20
CA ASP A 420 15.73 -12.24 -9.18
C ASP A 420 14.56 -11.35 -8.76
N LYS A 421 13.33 -11.63 -9.20
CA LYS A 421 12.14 -10.91 -8.78
C LYS A 421 11.93 -11.01 -7.27
N LEU A 422 12.04 -12.22 -6.70
CA LEU A 422 11.95 -12.44 -5.25
C LEU A 422 13.01 -11.63 -4.49
N ARG A 423 14.26 -11.61 -4.96
CA ARG A 423 15.33 -10.80 -4.37
C ARG A 423 15.02 -9.30 -4.38
N VAL A 424 14.40 -8.80 -5.46
CA VAL A 424 13.97 -7.39 -5.53
C VAL A 424 12.90 -7.07 -4.47
N HIS A 425 12.02 -8.02 -4.13
CA HIS A 425 11.07 -7.87 -3.01
C HIS A 425 11.74 -7.85 -1.62
N GLY A 426 13.03 -8.17 -1.54
CA GLY A 426 13.77 -8.34 -0.28
C GLY A 426 13.72 -9.75 0.29
N ILE A 427 13.31 -10.74 -0.51
CA ILE A 427 13.25 -12.15 -0.11
C ILE A 427 14.64 -12.77 -0.30
N GLU A 428 15.13 -13.46 0.73
CA GLU A 428 16.34 -14.26 0.65
C GLU A 428 16.07 -15.51 -0.20
N VAL A 429 16.90 -15.69 -1.23
CA VAL A 429 16.86 -16.83 -2.15
C VAL A 429 18.19 -17.55 -2.08
N GLY A 430 18.20 -18.72 -1.44
CA GLY A 430 19.37 -19.59 -1.36
C GLY A 430 19.54 -20.44 -2.62
N GLU A 431 20.73 -21.02 -2.77
CA GLU A 431 21.06 -21.98 -3.84
C GLU A 431 21.53 -23.29 -3.22
N SER A 432 21.16 -24.42 -3.83
CA SER A 432 21.67 -25.74 -3.49
C SER A 432 21.92 -26.57 -4.76
N SER A 433 22.71 -27.62 -4.62
CA SER A 433 22.94 -28.63 -5.67
C SER A 433 22.35 -29.99 -5.34
N GLU A 434 21.93 -30.18 -4.08
CA GLU A 434 21.32 -31.41 -3.58
C GLU A 434 20.30 -31.06 -2.50
N THR A 435 19.04 -31.45 -2.71
CA THR A 435 17.99 -31.33 -1.70
C THR A 435 17.17 -32.61 -1.70
N LYS A 436 17.13 -33.31 -0.58
CA LYS A 436 16.23 -34.44 -0.36
C LYS A 436 15.15 -34.02 0.62
N ALA A 437 13.90 -34.07 0.20
CA ALA A 437 12.77 -33.66 1.02
C ALA A 437 11.47 -34.33 0.54
N VAL A 438 10.43 -34.16 1.35
CA VAL A 438 9.05 -34.46 0.97
C VAL A 438 8.43 -33.20 0.41
N PHE A 439 8.01 -33.28 -0.85
CA PHE A 439 7.43 -32.16 -1.59
C PHE A 439 5.94 -32.34 -1.77
N GLU A 440 5.20 -31.25 -1.71
CA GLU A 440 3.90 -31.14 -2.36
C GLU A 440 4.14 -30.55 -3.75
N VAL A 441 3.90 -31.37 -4.77
CA VAL A 441 4.11 -31.05 -6.18
C VAL A 441 2.76 -30.81 -6.83
N TYR A 442 2.62 -29.65 -7.45
CA TYR A 442 1.39 -29.28 -8.14
C TYR A 442 1.41 -29.71 -9.60
N ARG A 443 0.28 -30.26 -10.05
CA ARG A 443 -0.04 -30.46 -11.47
C ARG A 443 -1.16 -29.51 -11.87
N VAL A 444 -0.96 -28.82 -12.98
CA VAL A 444 -1.90 -27.85 -13.56
C VAL A 444 -3.15 -28.59 -14.03
N ALA A 445 -4.30 -28.26 -13.45
CA ALA A 445 -5.59 -28.86 -13.79
C ALA A 445 -6.34 -28.04 -14.83
N ASP A 446 -6.30 -26.72 -14.70
CA ASP A 446 -6.92 -25.77 -15.63
C ASP A 446 -6.18 -24.44 -15.63
N VAL A 447 -6.21 -23.75 -16.77
CA VAL A 447 -5.63 -22.41 -16.97
C VAL A 447 -6.63 -21.58 -17.75
N SER A 448 -6.91 -20.38 -17.24
CA SER A 448 -7.69 -19.37 -17.92
C SER A 448 -6.94 -18.04 -17.93
N GLN A 449 -7.21 -17.23 -18.94
CA GLN A 449 -6.60 -15.92 -19.11
C GLN A 449 -7.69 -14.86 -19.22
N ALA A 450 -7.42 -13.66 -18.71
CA ALA A 450 -8.29 -12.51 -18.88
C ALA A 450 -8.48 -12.19 -20.37
N THR A 451 -9.67 -11.74 -20.75
CA THR A 451 -9.97 -11.39 -22.16
C THR A 451 -9.44 -10.03 -22.57
N ARG A 452 -9.06 -9.19 -21.60
CA ARG A 452 -8.51 -7.85 -21.84
C ARG A 452 -7.19 -7.71 -21.08
N PRO A 453 -6.18 -7.08 -21.70
CA PRO A 453 -4.94 -6.78 -21.02
C PRO A 453 -5.19 -5.77 -19.89
N PHE A 454 -4.44 -5.91 -18.82
CA PHE A 454 -4.42 -5.00 -17.69
C PHE A 454 -2.97 -4.71 -17.33
N GLN A 455 -2.57 -3.43 -17.38
CA GLN A 455 -1.20 -3.00 -17.07
C GLN A 455 -0.14 -3.77 -17.88
N GLY A 456 -0.39 -4.02 -19.17
CA GLY A 456 0.54 -4.76 -20.03
C GLY A 456 0.47 -6.29 -19.93
N HIS A 457 -0.38 -6.85 -19.06
CA HIS A 457 -0.48 -8.29 -18.81
C HIS A 457 -1.84 -8.87 -19.19
N THR A 458 -1.86 -10.13 -19.61
CA THR A 458 -3.09 -10.91 -19.78
C THR A 458 -3.23 -11.83 -18.58
N LEU A 459 -3.84 -11.32 -17.51
CA LEU A 459 -3.80 -11.97 -16.19
C LEU A 459 -4.24 -13.43 -16.25
N ALA A 460 -3.42 -14.32 -15.70
CA ALA A 460 -3.69 -15.76 -15.67
C ALA A 460 -4.40 -16.16 -14.37
N ARG A 461 -5.25 -17.20 -14.46
CA ARG A 461 -5.81 -17.92 -13.33
C ARG A 461 -5.57 -19.40 -13.56
N VAL A 462 -4.99 -20.04 -12.57
CA VAL A 462 -4.65 -21.46 -12.61
C VAL A 462 -5.41 -22.18 -11.52
N SER A 463 -5.82 -23.42 -11.80
CA SER A 463 -6.16 -24.38 -10.76
C SER A 463 -5.17 -25.55 -10.80
N VAL A 464 -4.82 -26.07 -9.63
CA VAL A 464 -3.83 -27.16 -9.52
C VAL A 464 -4.29 -28.25 -8.57
N THR A 465 -3.78 -29.46 -8.80
CA THR A 465 -3.90 -30.61 -7.89
C THR A 465 -2.53 -30.96 -7.32
N GLY A 466 -2.46 -31.22 -6.01
CA GLY A 466 -1.21 -31.54 -5.31
C GLY A 466 -1.03 -33.03 -5.08
N VAL A 467 0.20 -33.52 -5.28
CA VAL A 467 0.64 -34.86 -4.87
C VAL A 467 1.82 -34.67 -3.90
N VAL A 468 1.74 -35.37 -2.77
CA VAL A 468 2.84 -35.38 -1.79
C VAL A 468 3.74 -36.57 -2.07
N GLU A 469 5.02 -36.31 -2.32
CA GLU A 469 6.00 -37.33 -2.63
C GLU A 469 7.42 -36.95 -2.19
N GLU A 470 8.22 -37.96 -1.88
CA GLU A 470 9.63 -37.78 -1.57
C GLU A 470 10.43 -37.63 -2.87
N ARG A 471 11.22 -36.56 -2.99
CA ARG A 471 12.11 -36.35 -4.14
C ARG A 471 13.53 -36.02 -3.67
N SER A 472 14.49 -36.41 -4.50
CA SER A 472 15.86 -35.90 -4.44
C SER A 472 16.08 -34.98 -5.64
N VAL A 473 16.34 -33.71 -5.38
CA VAL A 473 16.61 -32.69 -6.39
C VAL A 473 18.12 -32.56 -6.52
N THR A 474 18.64 -32.93 -7.70
CA THR A 474 20.07 -32.87 -8.02
C THR A 474 20.34 -31.82 -9.08
N GLY A 475 21.51 -31.18 -9.04
CA GLY A 475 21.84 -30.06 -9.92
C GLY A 475 21.46 -28.73 -9.28
N LYS A 476 21.90 -27.60 -9.86
CA LYS A 476 21.68 -26.28 -9.27
C LYS A 476 20.18 -25.96 -9.22
N HIS A 477 19.70 -25.53 -8.06
CA HIS A 477 18.33 -25.09 -7.84
C HIS A 477 18.28 -24.03 -6.74
N TYR A 478 17.18 -23.27 -6.73
CA TYR A 478 16.91 -22.26 -5.71
C TYR A 478 16.12 -22.87 -4.56
N VAL A 479 16.38 -22.37 -3.35
CA VAL A 479 15.65 -22.69 -2.12
C VAL A 479 15.20 -21.38 -1.47
N VAL A 480 13.89 -21.21 -1.35
CA VAL A 480 13.28 -20.03 -0.73
C VAL A 480 12.61 -20.47 0.56
N ARG A 481 13.28 -20.25 1.70
CA ARG A 481 12.71 -20.60 3.00
C ARG A 481 11.58 -19.66 3.37
N ALA A 482 10.52 -20.19 3.96
CA ALA A 482 9.36 -19.39 4.36
C ALA A 482 9.49 -18.78 5.77
N ASP A 483 10.56 -19.09 6.52
CA ASP A 483 10.84 -18.57 7.87
C ASP A 483 11.57 -17.21 7.86
N GLN A 484 11.14 -16.36 6.95
CA GLN A 484 11.59 -14.97 6.83
C GLN A 484 10.47 -14.06 7.35
N PRO A 485 10.78 -12.81 7.78
CA PRO A 485 9.73 -11.81 8.05
C PRO A 485 8.74 -11.65 6.89
N LEU A 486 9.20 -11.88 5.65
CA LEU A 486 8.39 -11.80 4.44
C LEU A 486 7.65 -13.09 4.08
N GLY A 487 7.57 -14.07 4.99
CA GLY A 487 6.95 -15.37 4.71
C GLY A 487 5.55 -15.24 4.08
N ASN A 488 4.72 -14.30 4.55
CA ASN A 488 3.39 -14.04 3.98
C ASN A 488 3.47 -13.64 2.50
N LEU A 489 4.38 -12.72 2.17
CA LEU A 489 4.63 -12.28 0.80
C LEU A 489 5.20 -13.42 -0.06
N ILE A 490 6.12 -14.25 0.47
CA ILE A 490 6.68 -15.41 -0.25
C ILE A 490 5.55 -16.34 -0.72
N VAL A 491 4.64 -16.71 0.18
CA VAL A 491 3.50 -17.57 -0.14
C VAL A 491 2.56 -16.87 -1.14
N TYR A 492 2.25 -15.59 -0.92
CA TYR A 492 1.38 -14.84 -1.82
C TYR A 492 1.95 -14.73 -3.25
N LEU A 493 3.27 -14.61 -3.40
CA LEU A 493 3.93 -14.53 -4.71
C LEU A 493 4.01 -15.88 -5.44
N LEU A 494 4.27 -16.98 -4.71
CA LEU A 494 4.64 -18.27 -5.30
C LEU A 494 3.50 -19.28 -5.43
N GLU A 495 2.40 -19.11 -4.70
CA GLU A 495 1.26 -20.02 -4.83
C GLU A 495 0.55 -19.86 -6.18
N PRO A 496 0.40 -20.94 -6.98
CA PRO A 496 -0.10 -20.84 -8.35
C PRO A 496 -1.57 -20.40 -8.45
N GLU A 497 -2.35 -20.61 -7.40
CA GLU A 497 -3.77 -20.22 -7.35
C GLU A 497 -3.98 -18.87 -6.65
N CYS A 498 -2.92 -18.14 -6.31
CA CYS A 498 -3.07 -16.82 -5.70
C CYS A 498 -3.83 -15.88 -6.65
N GLU A 499 -4.72 -15.05 -6.08
CA GLU A 499 -5.53 -14.10 -6.83
C GLU A 499 -4.72 -12.98 -7.48
N ASP A 500 -3.51 -12.75 -6.96
CA ASP A 500 -2.62 -11.65 -7.38
C ASP A 500 -1.14 -12.00 -7.18
N GLY A 501 -0.77 -13.28 -7.43
CA GLY A 501 0.60 -13.77 -7.33
C GLY A 501 1.38 -13.67 -8.65
N LEU A 502 2.62 -14.15 -8.71
CA LEU A 502 3.47 -14.01 -9.91
C LEU A 502 2.96 -14.85 -11.10
N VAL A 503 2.23 -15.93 -10.85
CA VAL A 503 1.49 -16.65 -11.89
C VAL A 503 0.42 -15.75 -12.51
N THR A 504 -0.34 -15.02 -11.70
CA THR A 504 -1.37 -14.07 -12.17
C THR A 504 -0.77 -13.02 -13.11
N TRP A 505 0.45 -12.59 -12.83
CA TRP A 505 1.20 -11.59 -13.59
C TRP A 505 2.10 -12.17 -14.69
N ASN A 506 1.80 -13.37 -15.18
CA ASN A 506 2.46 -14.02 -16.32
C ASN A 506 3.96 -14.34 -16.15
N ALA A 507 4.47 -14.43 -14.91
CA ALA A 507 5.89 -14.71 -14.67
C ALA A 507 6.28 -16.19 -14.89
N LEU A 508 5.29 -17.07 -15.06
CA LEU A 508 5.47 -18.52 -15.16
C LEU A 508 4.67 -19.15 -16.32
N ASP A 509 4.22 -18.33 -17.28
CA ASP A 509 3.28 -18.73 -18.34
C ASP A 509 3.79 -19.92 -19.18
N SER A 510 5.11 -20.05 -19.40
CA SER A 510 5.66 -21.16 -20.20
C SER A 510 5.49 -22.53 -19.54
N PHE A 511 5.14 -22.57 -18.25
CA PHE A 511 4.90 -23.78 -17.49
C PHE A 511 3.40 -24.08 -17.28
N LEU A 512 2.51 -23.19 -17.72
CA LEU A 512 1.06 -23.29 -17.46
C LEU A 512 0.35 -24.09 -18.56
N HIS A 513 0.63 -25.38 -18.61
CA HIS A 513 -0.04 -26.31 -19.52
C HIS A 513 -0.86 -27.32 -18.76
N LYS A 514 -2.06 -27.64 -19.25
CA LYS A 514 -2.91 -28.65 -18.61
C LYS A 514 -2.17 -29.98 -18.50
N ASP A 515 -2.31 -30.63 -17.35
CA ASP A 515 -1.68 -31.90 -16.98
C ASP A 515 -0.15 -31.87 -16.89
N THR A 516 0.50 -30.69 -16.91
CA THR A 516 1.93 -30.55 -16.62
C THR A 516 2.20 -30.23 -15.17
N GLU A 517 3.42 -30.58 -14.73
CA GLU A 517 3.92 -30.23 -13.42
C GLU A 517 4.24 -28.73 -13.34
N PHE A 518 3.83 -28.09 -12.24
CA PHE A 518 4.18 -26.71 -11.92
C PHE A 518 5.63 -26.66 -11.38
N PRO A 519 6.46 -25.69 -11.81
CA PRO A 519 7.91 -25.76 -11.61
C PRO A 519 8.37 -25.35 -10.21
N VAL A 520 7.48 -24.84 -9.36
CA VAL A 520 7.78 -24.42 -7.99
C VAL A 520 7.16 -25.43 -7.02
N TRP A 521 8.01 -26.17 -6.32
CA TRP A 521 7.60 -27.24 -5.40
C TRP A 521 7.62 -26.76 -3.96
N ARG A 522 6.61 -27.16 -3.19
CA ARG A 522 6.50 -26.82 -1.76
C ARG A 522 7.21 -27.88 -0.94
N VAL A 523 8.12 -27.48 -0.05
CA VAL A 523 8.74 -28.38 0.94
C VAL A 523 7.77 -28.55 2.12
N VAL A 524 7.27 -29.76 2.32
CA VAL A 524 6.26 -30.08 3.36
C VAL A 524 6.74 -31.09 4.39
N GLY A 525 7.95 -31.61 4.24
CA GLY A 525 8.58 -32.51 5.21
C GLY A 525 9.98 -32.94 4.79
N PHE A 526 10.63 -33.72 5.65
CA PHE A 526 11.89 -34.41 5.36
C PHE A 526 11.75 -35.91 5.64
N GLU A 527 12.62 -36.73 5.07
CA GLU A 527 12.59 -38.19 5.21
C GLU A 527 12.69 -38.60 6.69
N GLY A 528 11.82 -39.52 7.13
CA GLY A 528 11.79 -40.01 8.51
C GLY A 528 10.95 -39.17 9.48
N GLU A 529 10.43 -38.02 9.06
CA GLU A 529 9.50 -37.20 9.85
C GLU A 529 8.04 -37.50 9.48
N PRO A 530 7.07 -37.34 10.41
CA PRO A 530 5.66 -37.56 10.12
C PRO A 530 5.18 -36.59 9.04
N VAL A 531 4.89 -37.09 7.83
CA VAL A 531 4.32 -36.28 6.75
C VAL A 531 2.84 -36.09 7.00
N THR A 532 2.41 -34.84 7.21
CA THR A 532 0.99 -34.52 7.29
C THR A 532 0.39 -34.44 5.89
N ARG A 533 -0.41 -35.44 5.49
CA ARG A 533 -1.29 -35.31 4.33
C ARG A 533 -2.35 -34.24 4.64
N ARG A 534 -2.35 -33.08 3.97
CA ARG A 534 -3.38 -32.05 4.22
C ARG A 534 -3.98 -31.48 2.94
N ARG A 535 -5.30 -31.34 2.97
CA ARG A 535 -6.18 -30.78 1.94
C ARG A 535 -6.20 -29.25 2.08
N ARG A 536 -6.28 -28.53 0.96
CA ARG A 536 -6.77 -27.16 0.92
C ARG A 536 -8.10 -27.07 1.67
N THR A 537 -8.25 -26.08 2.54
CA THR A 537 -9.51 -25.82 3.23
C THR A 537 -10.16 -24.61 2.58
N GLU A 538 -11.27 -24.85 1.87
CA GLU A 538 -12.26 -23.80 1.65
C GLU A 538 -13.01 -23.60 2.97
N PRO A 539 -12.98 -22.40 3.57
CA PRO A 539 -13.84 -22.11 4.72
C PRO A 539 -15.30 -22.36 4.30
N GLY A 540 -16.02 -23.19 5.07
CA GLY A 540 -17.32 -23.75 4.72
C GLY A 540 -18.26 -22.81 3.96
N GLY A 541 -18.78 -23.31 2.83
CA GLY A 541 -19.54 -22.53 1.86
C GLY A 541 -20.85 -21.94 2.40
N GLN A 542 -21.10 -20.70 1.98
CA GLN A 542 -22.44 -20.22 1.71
C GLN A 542 -22.48 -19.71 0.27
N ALA A 543 -23.42 -20.30 -0.48
CA ALA A 543 -23.73 -20.18 -1.89
C ALA A 543 -23.22 -18.93 -2.65
N GLU A 544 -22.57 -19.19 -3.79
CA GLU A 544 -22.45 -18.25 -4.90
C GLU A 544 -23.84 -17.75 -5.33
N PRO A 545 -24.05 -16.44 -5.55
CA PRO A 545 -25.01 -16.01 -6.55
C PRO A 545 -24.35 -16.13 -7.93
N ALA A 546 -24.99 -16.94 -8.78
CA ALA A 546 -24.59 -17.20 -10.16
C ALA A 546 -24.18 -15.94 -10.92
N ALA A 547 -23.03 -16.03 -11.59
CA ALA A 547 -22.62 -15.08 -12.61
C ALA A 547 -23.73 -14.94 -13.68
N LYS A 548 -24.23 -13.71 -13.87
CA LYS A 548 -24.94 -13.36 -15.10
C LYS A 548 -23.92 -12.80 -16.11
N PRO A 549 -23.96 -13.22 -17.38
CA PRO A 549 -23.10 -12.64 -18.40
C PRO A 549 -23.56 -11.20 -18.67
N ALA A 550 -22.64 -10.24 -18.58
CA ALA A 550 -22.85 -8.92 -19.15
C ALA A 550 -22.91 -9.07 -20.68
N ARG A 551 -24.07 -8.77 -21.25
CA ARG A 551 -24.32 -8.73 -22.69
C ARG A 551 -23.68 -7.49 -23.29
N GLU A 552 -23.28 -7.66 -24.54
CA GLU A 552 -22.91 -6.66 -25.53
C GLU A 552 -23.88 -5.47 -25.53
N GLU A 553 -23.36 -4.25 -25.35
CA GLU A 553 -23.29 -3.15 -26.34
C GLU A 553 -22.54 -1.95 -25.74
#